data_AF-A0A1M7Y6R2-F1
#
_entry.id   AF-A0A1M7Y6R2-F1
#
_cell.length_a   1.000
_cell.length_b   1.000
_cell.length_c   1.000
_cell.angle_alpha   90.00
_cell.angle_beta   90.00
_cell.angle_gamma   90.00
#
_symmetry.space_group_name_H-M   'P 1'
#
loop_
_entity.id
_entity.type
_entity.pdbx_description
1 polymer ?
#
loop_
_entity_poly.entity_id
_entity_poly.type
_entity_poly.pdbx_seq_one_letter_code
_entity_poly.pdbx_strand_id
1 'polypeptide(L)'
;MDHHVRIARNLEKNLKAMRRAGKKGELAATQCESLLDLIRREGLLADAVYSKRTKNGEYRISNCTKYNLGNGYRLVTIKVGQNLFVPFAGGHDETDLWLEHHRYDEYYADDPAYLDEDSCTDYQPKAEEAEDAESEELLELDSYEEQLLAKVDTTILKSVFQGLFQKQQA
;
A
#
# COMPACT_ATOMS: atom_id res chain seq x y z
N MET A 1 5.07 -3.18 21.13
CA MET A 1 6.38 -2.80 20.56
C MET A 1 6.09 -1.65 19.63
N ASP A 2 6.58 -0.47 19.98
CA ASP A 2 6.26 0.77 19.26
C ASP A 2 6.95 0.73 17.90
N HIS A 3 6.18 0.98 16.84
CA HIS A 3 6.72 1.12 15.49
C HIS A 3 6.83 2.61 15.19
N HIS A 4 7.92 3.04 14.56
CA HIS A 4 8.13 4.43 14.21
C HIS A 4 7.93 4.63 12.71
N VAL A 5 7.15 5.64 12.34
CA VAL A 5 7.00 6.04 10.93
C VAL A 5 7.86 7.27 10.69
N ARG A 6 8.87 7.12 9.83
CA ARG A 6 9.83 8.17 9.51
C ARG A 6 9.52 8.75 8.14
N ILE A 7 8.97 9.97 8.12
CA ILE A 7 8.53 10.64 6.88
C ILE A 7 9.64 11.55 6.35
N ALA A 8 10.01 11.40 5.08
CA ALA A 8 11.00 12.29 4.47
C ALA A 8 10.47 13.74 4.41
N ARG A 9 11.31 14.72 4.76
CA ARG A 9 10.94 16.14 4.75
C ARG A 9 10.52 16.66 3.37
N ASN A 10 11.01 16.03 2.31
CA ASN A 10 10.67 16.38 0.94
C ASN A 10 9.37 15.71 0.44
N LEU A 11 8.75 14.81 1.22
CA LEU A 11 7.55 14.09 0.80
C LEU A 11 6.42 15.06 0.44
N GLU A 12 6.22 16.11 1.24
CA GLU A 12 5.20 17.14 0.98
C GLU A 12 5.45 17.89 -0.34
N LYS A 13 6.72 18.07 -0.72
CA LYS A 13 7.07 18.65 -2.03
C LYS A 13 6.68 17.70 -3.16
N ASN A 14 6.89 16.40 -2.99
CA ASN A 14 6.51 15.38 -3.96
C ASN A 14 4.98 15.31 -4.11
N LEU A 15 4.23 15.31 -3.01
CA LEU A 15 2.76 15.33 -3.03
C LEU A 15 2.22 16.60 -3.71
N LYS A 16 2.82 17.77 -3.45
CA LYS A 16 2.49 19.00 -4.19
C LYS A 16 2.75 18.88 -5.69
N ALA A 17 3.84 18.23 -6.10
CA ALA A 17 4.12 17.99 -7.51
C ALA A 17 3.07 17.05 -8.14
N MET A 18 2.70 15.97 -7.45
CA MET A 18 1.63 15.05 -7.86
C MET A 18 0.31 15.79 -8.06
N ARG A 19 -0.12 16.60 -7.08
CA ARG A 19 -1.36 17.39 -7.18
C ARG A 19 -1.36 18.34 -8.39
N ARG A 20 -0.21 18.95 -8.69
CA ARG A 20 -0.05 19.85 -9.84
C ARG A 20 -0.08 19.14 -11.19
N ALA A 21 0.23 17.84 -11.23
CA ALA A 21 0.18 17.04 -12.46
C ALA A 21 -1.25 16.79 -12.95
N GLY A 22 -2.27 17.09 -12.14
CA GLY A 22 -3.69 17.05 -12.50
C GLY A 22 -4.51 16.11 -11.61
N LYS A 23 -5.78 15.90 -11.97
CA LYS A 23 -6.77 15.16 -11.16
C LYS A 23 -6.30 13.77 -10.70
N LYS A 24 -5.62 13.04 -11.58
CA LYS A 24 -5.08 11.70 -11.27
C LYS A 24 -3.99 11.75 -10.20
N GLY A 25 -3.11 12.75 -10.26
CA GLY A 25 -2.05 12.95 -9.29
C GLY A 25 -2.57 13.53 -7.97
N GLU A 26 -3.61 14.36 -8.02
CA GLU A 26 -4.34 14.80 -6.83
C GLU A 26 -4.97 13.62 -6.08
N LEU A 27 -5.71 12.77 -6.79
CA LEU A 27 -6.28 11.55 -6.20
C LEU A 27 -5.18 10.65 -5.60
N ALA A 28 -4.06 10.47 -6.31
CA ALA A 28 -2.94 9.66 -5.81
C ALA A 28 -2.28 10.27 -4.57
N ALA A 29 -2.20 11.60 -4.47
CA ALA A 29 -1.67 12.27 -3.28
C ALA A 29 -2.59 12.05 -2.07
N THR A 30 -3.92 12.16 -2.26
CA THR A 30 -4.90 11.82 -1.21
C THR A 30 -4.78 10.37 -0.80
N GLN A 31 -4.66 9.43 -1.75
CA GLN A 31 -4.47 8.01 -1.46
C GLN A 31 -3.18 7.75 -0.67
N CYS A 32 -2.11 8.51 -0.94
CA CYS A 32 -0.86 8.41 -0.18
C CYS A 32 -1.08 8.80 1.29
N GLU A 33 -1.76 9.92 1.55
CA GLU A 33 -2.05 10.41 2.90
C GLU A 33 -2.94 9.41 3.66
N SER A 34 -4.01 8.93 3.02
CA SER A 34 -4.90 7.92 3.60
C SER A 34 -4.17 6.61 3.93
N LEU A 35 -3.26 6.16 3.06
CA LEU A 35 -2.46 4.95 3.31
C LEU A 35 -1.48 5.14 4.46
N LEU A 36 -0.86 6.32 4.60
CA LEU A 36 0.01 6.62 5.74
C LEU A 36 -0.79 6.66 7.05
N ASP A 37 -1.98 7.25 7.06
CA ASP A 37 -2.85 7.24 8.23
C ASP A 37 -3.28 5.83 8.62
N LEU A 38 -3.59 4.99 7.63
CA LEU A 38 -3.90 3.58 7.85
C LEU A 38 -2.71 2.82 8.45
N ILE A 39 -1.51 3.02 7.90
CA ILE A 39 -0.28 2.43 8.44
C ILE A 39 -0.04 2.87 9.89
N ARG A 40 -0.27 4.16 10.22
CA ARG A 40 -0.09 4.68 11.59
C ARG A 40 -1.06 4.05 12.58
N ARG A 41 -2.30 3.75 12.16
CA ARG A 41 -3.40 3.23 13.00
C ARG A 41 -3.39 1.71 13.14
N GLU A 42 -3.21 1.00 12.03
CA GLU A 42 -3.42 -0.45 11.95
C GLU A 42 -2.10 -1.22 11.70
N GLY A 43 -1.04 -0.52 11.32
CA GLY A 43 0.26 -1.12 11.05
C GLY A 43 0.40 -1.73 9.65
N LEU A 44 1.61 -2.23 9.37
CA LEU A 44 2.01 -2.71 8.04
C LEU A 44 1.41 -4.04 7.60
N LEU A 45 0.87 -4.81 8.56
CA LEU A 45 0.32 -6.14 8.36
C LEU A 45 -1.21 -6.15 8.27
N ALA A 46 -1.86 -5.01 8.49
CA ALA A 46 -3.29 -4.87 8.27
C ALA A 46 -3.61 -5.19 6.80
N ASP A 47 -4.68 -5.96 6.57
CA ASP A 47 -5.04 -6.44 5.23
C ASP A 47 -5.29 -5.28 4.25
N ALA A 48 -5.92 -4.20 4.73
CA ALA A 48 -6.14 -2.97 3.98
C ALA A 48 -4.83 -2.29 3.53
N VAL A 49 -3.75 -2.39 4.31
CA VAL A 49 -2.41 -1.91 3.92
C VAL A 49 -1.72 -2.91 2.99
N TYR A 50 -1.82 -4.20 3.31
CA TYR A 50 -1.15 -5.27 2.58
C TYR A 50 -1.67 -5.40 1.14
N SER A 51 -2.98 -5.30 0.94
CA SER A 51 -3.65 -5.36 -0.37
C SER A 51 -3.23 -4.24 -1.33
N LYS A 52 -2.74 -3.10 -0.81
CA LYS A 52 -2.26 -1.98 -1.63
C LYS A 52 -0.82 -2.18 -2.14
N ARG A 53 -0.10 -3.22 -1.70
CA ARG A 53 1.27 -3.48 -2.16
C ARG A 53 1.29 -3.84 -3.64
N THR A 54 2.36 -3.45 -4.34
CA THR A 54 2.56 -3.92 -5.72
C THR A 54 2.85 -5.42 -5.74
N LYS A 55 2.31 -6.13 -6.72
CA LYS A 55 2.45 -7.60 -6.84
C LYS A 55 3.90 -8.08 -6.90
N ASN A 56 4.75 -7.28 -7.55
CA ASN A 56 6.17 -7.58 -7.67
C ASN A 56 6.93 -6.89 -6.54
N GLY A 57 7.79 -7.63 -5.85
CA GLY A 57 8.73 -7.05 -4.88
C GLY A 57 9.68 -6.05 -5.52
N GLU A 58 10.41 -5.32 -4.69
CA GLU A 58 11.50 -4.44 -5.11
C GLU A 58 12.83 -5.00 -4.62
N TYR A 59 13.68 -5.46 -5.54
CA TYR A 59 14.93 -6.16 -5.20
C TYR A 59 16.16 -5.23 -5.21
N ARG A 60 16.03 -4.02 -5.74
CA ARG A 60 17.14 -3.06 -5.79
C ARG A 60 17.57 -2.62 -4.40
N ILE A 61 16.59 -2.40 -3.50
CA ILE A 61 16.79 -1.96 -2.12
C ILE A 61 16.20 -3.01 -1.18
N SER A 62 16.98 -3.43 -0.17
CA SER A 62 16.52 -4.40 0.82
C SER A 62 15.33 -3.87 1.63
N ASN A 63 14.37 -4.73 1.92
CA ASN A 63 13.16 -4.40 2.69
C ASN A 63 12.34 -3.24 2.11
N CYS A 64 12.48 -2.97 0.82
CA CYS A 64 11.70 -1.97 0.11
C CYS A 64 10.33 -2.55 -0.28
N THR A 65 9.26 -1.84 0.09
CA THR A 65 7.89 -2.14 -0.32
C THR A 65 7.34 -0.98 -1.14
N LYS A 66 6.69 -1.29 -2.27
CA LYS A 66 5.98 -0.32 -3.09
C LYS A 66 4.49 -0.52 -2.91
N TYR A 67 3.75 0.58 -2.84
CA TYR A 67 2.29 0.56 -2.80
C TYR A 67 1.71 1.24 -4.03
N ASN A 68 0.60 0.71 -4.52
CA ASN A 68 -0.14 1.26 -5.64
C ASN A 68 -1.08 2.36 -5.14
N LEU A 69 -0.80 3.61 -5.52
CA LEU A 69 -1.65 4.77 -5.23
C LEU A 69 -2.71 5.01 -6.32
N GLY A 70 -2.81 4.10 -7.29
CA GLY A 70 -3.64 4.27 -8.48
C GLY A 70 -2.98 5.12 -9.56
N ASN A 71 -3.53 5.06 -10.79
CA ASN A 71 -3.14 5.93 -11.90
C ASN A 71 -1.64 5.98 -12.27
N GLY A 72 -0.89 4.92 -11.96
CA GLY A 72 0.56 4.85 -12.22
C GLY A 72 1.43 5.51 -11.14
N TYR A 73 0.87 5.92 -10.01
CA TYR A 73 1.62 6.47 -8.88
C TYR A 73 1.99 5.39 -7.87
N ARG A 74 3.11 5.57 -7.19
CA ARG A 74 3.65 4.65 -6.20
C ARG A 74 4.08 5.39 -4.93
N LEU A 75 3.86 4.75 -3.79
CA LEU A 75 4.52 5.07 -2.54
C LEU A 75 5.66 4.07 -2.35
N VAL A 76 6.83 4.55 -1.93
CA VAL A 76 7.97 3.72 -1.54
C VAL A 76 8.11 3.76 -0.03
N THR A 77 8.27 2.59 0.59
CA THR A 77 8.64 2.48 2.00
C THR A 77 9.79 1.50 2.18
N ILE A 78 10.58 1.70 3.23
CA ILE A 78 11.74 0.86 3.55
C ILE A 78 11.70 0.53 5.04
N LYS A 79 11.69 -0.77 5.36
CA LYS A 79 11.64 -1.23 6.76
C LYS A 79 13.05 -1.53 7.28
N VAL A 80 13.45 -0.86 8.36
CA VAL A 80 14.72 -1.09 9.05
C VAL A 80 14.47 -1.23 10.56
N GLY A 81 14.55 -2.47 11.05
CA GLY A 81 14.21 -2.80 12.43
C GLY A 81 12.75 -2.44 12.75
N GLN A 82 12.57 -1.54 13.72
CA GLN A 82 11.26 -1.01 14.13
C GLN A 82 10.85 0.27 13.39
N ASN A 83 11.71 0.79 12.52
CA ASN A 83 11.45 2.01 11.76
C ASN A 83 10.91 1.67 10.36
N LEU A 84 9.87 2.37 9.96
CA LEU A 84 9.37 2.40 8.60
C LEU A 84 9.70 3.76 7.99
N PHE A 85 10.64 3.79 7.06
CA PHE A 85 10.97 4.99 6.31
C PHE A 85 10.01 5.16 5.13
N VAL A 86 9.57 6.40 4.92
CA VAL A 86 8.72 6.82 3.80
C VAL A 86 9.48 7.85 2.98
N PRO A 87 10.43 7.41 2.14
CA PRO A 87 11.32 8.31 1.42
C PRO A 87 10.67 9.05 0.25
N PHE A 88 9.70 8.44 -0.43
CA PHE A 88 9.26 8.93 -1.73
C PHE A 88 7.84 8.50 -2.10
N ALA A 89 7.13 9.39 -2.80
CA ALA A 89 5.89 9.10 -3.51
C ALA A 89 5.91 9.85 -4.85
N GLY A 90 5.52 9.21 -5.94
CA GLY A 90 5.58 9.81 -7.26
C GLY A 90 5.03 8.93 -8.37
N GLY A 91 5.18 9.36 -9.62
CA GLY A 91 4.81 8.56 -10.78
C GLY A 91 5.67 7.29 -10.92
N HIS A 92 5.27 6.38 -11.80
CA HIS A 92 5.98 5.13 -12.06
C HIS A 92 7.45 5.40 -12.45
N ASP A 93 7.67 6.26 -13.44
CA ASP A 93 9.00 6.52 -13.97
C ASP A 93 9.87 7.30 -12.97
N GLU A 94 9.28 8.26 -12.25
CA GLU A 94 9.98 8.99 -11.18
C GLU A 94 10.38 8.08 -10.03
N THR A 95 9.51 7.13 -9.67
CA THR A 95 9.77 6.12 -8.65
C THR A 95 10.90 5.20 -9.09
N ASP A 96 10.92 4.79 -10.36
CA ASP A 96 11.96 3.92 -10.89
C ASP A 96 13.34 4.60 -10.89
N LEU A 97 13.39 5.87 -11.31
CA LEU A 97 14.59 6.70 -11.22
C LEU A 97 15.04 6.91 -9.78
N TRP A 98 14.10 7.16 -8.87
CA TRP A 98 14.40 7.32 -7.45
C TRP A 98 15.04 6.05 -6.88
N LEU A 99 14.48 4.86 -7.17
CA LEU A 99 15.00 3.58 -6.72
C LEU A 99 16.41 3.28 -7.25
N GLU A 100 16.69 3.65 -8.50
CA GLU A 100 18.03 3.47 -9.07
C GLU A 100 19.06 4.37 -8.37
N HIS A 101 18.70 5.62 -8.09
CA HIS A 101 19.60 6.58 -7.44
C HIS A 101 19.88 6.26 -5.96
N HIS A 102 18.94 5.64 -5.25
CA HIS A 102 19.02 5.40 -3.80
C HIS A 102 19.32 3.92 -3.48
N ARG A 103 19.83 3.16 -4.46
CA ARG A 103 20.07 1.71 -4.33
C ARG A 103 21.01 1.33 -3.19
N TYR A 104 21.96 2.20 -2.91
CA TYR A 104 23.03 1.98 -1.93
C TYR A 104 22.88 2.85 -0.68
N ASP A 105 21.74 3.51 -0.54
CA ASP A 105 21.48 4.37 0.61
C ASP A 105 21.24 3.54 1.86
N GLU A 106 21.73 4.07 2.97
CA GLU A 106 21.55 3.49 4.29
C GLU A 106 20.57 4.36 5.08
N TYR A 107 19.69 3.71 5.84
CA TYR A 107 18.62 4.39 6.56
C TYR A 107 18.85 4.29 8.07
N TYR A 108 18.98 5.44 8.70
CA TYR A 108 19.28 5.58 10.12
C TYR A 108 18.18 6.35 10.86
N ALA A 109 17.91 5.98 12.11
CA ALA A 109 16.83 6.58 12.87
C ALA A 109 17.08 8.08 13.16
N ASP A 110 18.34 8.47 13.31
CA ASP A 110 18.79 9.84 13.57
C ASP A 110 19.01 10.68 12.31
N ASP A 111 18.65 10.17 11.12
CA ASP A 111 18.78 10.91 9.87
C ASP A 111 17.91 12.18 9.88
N PRO A 112 18.52 13.38 9.82
CA PRO A 112 17.77 14.65 9.84
C PRO A 112 16.88 14.86 8.62
N ALA A 113 17.05 14.09 7.54
CA ALA A 113 16.18 14.14 6.37
C ALA A 113 14.77 13.61 6.65
N TYR A 114 14.58 12.91 7.78
CA TYR A 114 13.32 12.32 8.18
C TYR A 114 12.75 12.99 9.44
N LEU A 115 11.43 13.05 9.51
CA LEU A 115 10.66 13.42 10.68
C LEU A 115 10.15 12.14 11.33
N ASP A 116 10.34 12.03 12.65
CA ASP A 116 9.80 10.94 13.45
C ASP A 116 8.33 11.24 13.76
N GLU A 117 7.44 10.33 13.38
CA GLU A 117 6.03 10.35 13.75
C GLU A 117 5.70 9.03 14.45
N ASP A 118 5.10 9.15 15.64
CA ASP A 118 4.70 7.98 16.42
C ASP A 118 3.59 7.21 15.69
N SER A 119 3.79 5.90 15.49
CA SER A 119 2.68 5.01 15.13
C SER A 119 1.90 4.71 16.40
N CYS A 120 0.58 4.89 16.37
CA CYS A 120 -0.28 4.49 17.48
C CYS A 120 -0.48 2.96 17.39
N THR A 121 0.42 2.17 17.98
CA THR A 121 0.35 0.71 17.88
C THR A 121 -0.23 0.07 19.14
N ASP A 122 -1.50 -0.33 19.07
CA ASP A 122 -2.07 -1.45 19.83
C ASP A 122 -2.41 -2.64 18.90
N TYR A 123 -1.69 -2.81 17.78
CA TYR A 123 -1.88 -3.96 16.91
C TYR A 123 -1.19 -5.20 17.47
N GLN A 124 -1.98 -6.13 18.02
CA GLN A 124 -1.58 -7.52 18.23
C GLN A 124 -1.99 -8.35 17.01
N PRO A 125 -1.08 -9.14 16.41
CA PRO A 125 -1.46 -10.07 15.35
C PRO A 125 -2.41 -11.11 15.97
N LYS A 126 -3.66 -11.14 15.50
CA LYS A 126 -4.56 -12.26 15.77
C LYS A 126 -3.97 -13.47 15.06
N ALA A 127 -3.50 -14.43 15.84
CA ALA A 127 -3.17 -15.76 15.34
C ALA A 127 -4.40 -16.33 14.63
N GLU A 128 -4.15 -16.99 13.51
CA GLU A 128 -5.14 -17.65 12.65
C GLU A 128 -6.04 -18.57 13.49
N GLU A 129 -7.26 -18.14 13.74
CA GLU A 129 -8.37 -19.04 14.06
C GLU A 129 -9.36 -18.94 12.90
N ALA A 130 -9.42 -20.02 12.14
CA ALA A 130 -10.40 -20.23 11.10
C ALA A 130 -11.79 -20.31 11.75
N GLU A 131 -12.57 -19.23 11.67
CA GLU A 131 -13.99 -19.28 11.94
C GLU A 131 -14.76 -18.48 10.88
N ASP A 132 -15.56 -19.21 10.12
CA ASP A 132 -16.58 -18.71 9.21
C ASP A 132 -17.49 -17.70 9.93
N ALA A 133 -17.45 -16.45 9.49
CA ALA A 133 -18.49 -15.48 9.81
C ALA A 133 -18.62 -14.51 8.64
N GLU A 134 -19.69 -14.69 7.87
CA GLU A 134 -20.19 -13.74 6.88
C GLU A 134 -20.33 -12.37 7.53
N SER A 135 -19.32 -11.54 7.32
CA SER A 135 -19.35 -10.12 7.63
C SER A 135 -19.59 -9.46 6.28
N GLU A 136 -20.84 -9.10 5.97
CA GLU A 136 -21.13 -8.17 4.87
C GLU A 136 -20.57 -6.79 5.26
N GLU A 137 -19.25 -6.65 5.15
CA GLU A 137 -18.58 -5.37 5.21
C GLU A 137 -18.84 -4.67 3.86
N LEU A 138 -19.69 -3.65 3.89
CA LEU A 138 -20.09 -2.89 2.71
C LEU A 138 -18.87 -2.12 2.18
N LEU A 139 -18.06 -2.77 1.34
CA LEU A 139 -16.94 -2.15 0.64
C LEU A 139 -17.48 -0.97 -0.18
N GLU A 140 -17.02 0.26 0.10
CA GLU A 140 -17.21 1.39 -0.79
C GLU A 140 -16.41 1.15 -2.06
N LEU A 141 -17.07 0.57 -3.07
CA LEU A 141 -16.49 0.35 -4.39
C LEU A 141 -16.31 1.69 -5.09
N ASP A 142 -15.14 1.91 -5.69
CA ASP A 142 -14.98 3.08 -6.54
C ASP A 142 -15.69 2.90 -7.90
N SER A 143 -15.87 4.01 -8.65
CA SER A 143 -16.56 3.99 -9.95
C SER A 143 -15.92 3.04 -10.98
N TYR A 144 -14.64 2.71 -10.84
CA TYR A 144 -13.96 1.77 -11.72
C TYR A 144 -14.27 0.32 -11.30
N GLU A 145 -14.27 0.03 -10.01
CA GLU A 145 -14.64 -1.28 -9.46
C GLU A 145 -16.10 -1.62 -9.76
N GLU A 146 -17.02 -0.66 -9.65
CA GLU A 146 -18.42 -0.81 -10.06
C GLU A 146 -18.55 -1.21 -11.54
N GLN A 147 -17.82 -0.53 -12.43
CA GLN A 147 -17.82 -0.83 -13.87
C GLN A 147 -17.21 -2.19 -14.20
N LEU A 148 -16.26 -2.65 -13.39
CA LEU A 148 -15.63 -3.95 -13.55
C LEU A 148 -16.55 -5.06 -13.07
N LEU A 149 -17.16 -4.91 -11.88
CA LEU A 149 -18.17 -5.82 -11.34
C LEU A 149 -19.37 -5.98 -12.26
N ALA A 150 -19.84 -4.88 -12.88
CA ALA A 150 -20.91 -4.92 -13.86
C ALA A 150 -20.60 -5.78 -15.10
N LYS A 151 -19.32 -6.07 -15.37
CA LYS A 151 -18.86 -6.93 -16.48
C LYS A 151 -18.51 -8.35 -16.05
N VAL A 152 -18.51 -8.65 -14.75
CA VAL A 152 -18.25 -9.99 -14.23
C VAL A 152 -19.58 -10.68 -14.00
N ASP A 153 -19.92 -11.61 -14.89
CA ASP A 153 -21.10 -12.46 -14.74
C ASP A 153 -20.76 -13.82 -14.09
N THR A 154 -21.81 -14.52 -13.65
CA THR A 154 -21.68 -15.84 -13.02
C THR A 154 -21.15 -16.92 -13.96
N THR A 155 -21.26 -16.74 -15.28
CA THR A 155 -20.72 -17.65 -16.29
C THR A 155 -19.20 -17.53 -16.33
N ILE A 156 -18.67 -16.30 -16.33
CA ILE A 156 -17.24 -16.02 -16.24
C ILE A 156 -16.68 -16.58 -14.94
N LEU A 157 -17.34 -16.33 -13.80
CA LEU A 157 -16.90 -16.86 -12.51
C LEU A 157 -16.85 -18.40 -12.49
N LYS A 158 -17.89 -19.07 -13.02
CA LYS A 158 -17.91 -20.53 -13.16
C LYS A 158 -16.84 -21.06 -14.11
N SER A 159 -16.54 -20.32 -15.18
CA SER A 159 -15.48 -20.66 -16.12
C SER A 159 -14.08 -20.53 -15.52
N VAL A 160 -13.85 -19.56 -14.64
CA VAL A 160 -12.54 -19.30 -14.01
C VAL A 160 -12.32 -20.23 -12.83
N PHE A 161 -13.36 -20.47 -12.02
CA PHE A 161 -13.28 -21.24 -10.78
C PHE A 161 -13.87 -22.66 -10.89
N GLN A 162 -13.64 -23.35 -12.01
CA GLN A 162 -14.24 -24.66 -12.29
C GLN A 162 -13.99 -25.71 -11.18
N GLY A 163 -12.82 -25.67 -10.52
CA GLY A 163 -12.46 -26.58 -9.44
C GLY A 163 -13.27 -26.39 -8.14
N LEU A 164 -13.85 -25.21 -7.93
CA LEU A 164 -14.72 -24.94 -6.77
C LEU A 164 -16.16 -25.38 -7.02
N PHE A 165 -16.63 -25.36 -8.28
CA PHE A 165 -18.00 -25.74 -8.64
C PHE A 165 -18.18 -27.24 -8.93
N GLN A 166 -17.10 -28.01 -9.09
CA GLN A 166 -17.17 -29.45 -9.41
C GLN A 166 -17.28 -30.38 -8.19
N LYS A 167 -17.18 -29.87 -6.96
CA LYS A 167 -17.08 -30.69 -5.75
C LYS A 167 -18.37 -30.87 -4.92
N GLN A 168 -19.54 -30.64 -5.51
CA GLN A 168 -20.83 -30.97 -4.88
C GLN A 168 -21.59 -32.09 -5.61
N GLN A 169 -20.95 -33.25 -5.83
CA GLN A 169 -21.64 -34.53 -6.01
C GLN A 169 -20.72 -35.66 -5.54
N ALA A 170 -20.75 -35.95 -4.23
CA ALA A 170 -20.36 -37.22 -3.62
C ALA A 170 -21.12 -37.39 -2.30
#